data_AF-A0A350EXW3-F1
#
_entry.id   AF-A0A350EXW3-F1
#
_cell.length_a   1.000
_cell.length_b   1.000
_cell.length_c   1.000
_cell.angle_alpha   90.00
_cell.angle_beta   90.00
_cell.angle_gamma   90.00
#
_symmetry.space_group_name_H-M   'P 1'
#
loop_
_entity.id
_entity.type
_entity.pdbx_description
1 polymer ?
#
loop_
_entity_poly.entity_id
_entity_poly.type
_entity_poly.pdbx_seq_one_letter_code
_entity_poly.pdbx_strand_id
1 'polypeptide(L)' 'MELPLAQMTVSEKLHVIETVWEDLARDEEQIESPDWHFQELHDRAQRTEAGTEKVLDWETAKAELRKRFP' A
#
# COMPACT_ATOMS: atom_id res chain seq x y z
N MET A 1 -9.92 14.86 -18.21
CA MET A 1 -10.02 13.60 -18.99
C MET A 1 -10.83 12.64 -18.16
N GLU A 2 -11.93 12.11 -18.68
CA GLU A 2 -12.73 11.09 -18.00
C GLU A 2 -12.40 9.72 -18.61
N LEU A 3 -12.04 8.76 -17.77
CA LEU A 3 -11.86 7.38 -18.19
C LEU A 3 -13.23 6.69 -18.19
N PRO A 4 -13.57 5.88 -19.21
CA PRO A 4 -14.83 5.16 -19.28
C PRO A 4 -14.83 3.93 -18.36
N LEU A 5 -14.56 4.13 -17.06
CA LEU A 5 -14.36 3.07 -16.06
C LEU A 5 -15.55 2.09 -16.01
N ALA A 6 -16.77 2.54 -16.29
CA ALA A 6 -17.95 1.67 -16.31
C ALA A 6 -17.90 0.59 -17.42
N GLN A 7 -17.14 0.82 -18.48
CA GLN A 7 -17.03 -0.08 -19.65
C GLN A 7 -15.81 -1.01 -19.54
N MET A 8 -14.92 -0.77 -18.58
CA MET A 8 -13.70 -1.54 -18.40
C MET A 8 -13.96 -2.80 -17.57
N THR A 9 -13.34 -3.90 -17.97
CA THR A 9 -13.17 -5.10 -17.17
C THR A 9 -12.33 -4.80 -15.92
N VAL A 10 -12.37 -5.70 -14.94
CA VAL A 10 -11.54 -5.58 -13.73
C VAL A 10 -10.05 -5.55 -14.08
N SER A 11 -9.61 -6.39 -15.02
CA SER A 11 -8.20 -6.43 -15.45
C SER A 11 -7.75 -5.11 -16.06
N GLU A 12 -8.58 -4.48 -16.89
CA GLU A 12 -8.27 -3.19 -17.49
C GLU A 12 -8.21 -2.08 -16.43
N LYS A 13 -9.11 -2.09 -15.45
CA LYS A 13 -9.05 -1.14 -14.32
C LYS A 13 -7.78 -1.29 -13.51
N LEU A 14 -7.40 -2.53 -13.20
CA LEU A 14 -6.17 -2.81 -12.46
C LEU A 14 -4.94 -2.33 -13.23
N HIS A 15 -4.89 -2.57 -14.55
CA HIS A 15 -3.80 -2.10 -15.39
C HIS A 15 -3.71 -0.57 -15.44
N VAL A 16 -4.86 0.12 -15.51
CA VAL A 16 -4.88 1.59 -15.42
C VAL A 16 -4.34 2.07 -14.07
N ILE A 17 -4.79 1.46 -12.97
CA ILE A 17 -4.30 1.82 -11.63
C ILE A 17 -2.78 1.63 -11.58
N GLU A 18 -2.28 0.49 -12.03
CA GLU A 18 -0.84 0.18 -12.06
C GLU A 18 -0.06 1.19 -12.90
N THR A 19 -0.53 1.50 -14.11
CA THR A 19 0.11 2.47 -15.00
C THR A 19 0.19 3.86 -14.38
N VAL A 20 -0.91 4.31 -13.77
CA VAL A 20 -0.94 5.62 -13.07
C VAL A 20 0.00 5.60 -11.86
N TRP A 21 0.02 4.50 -11.11
CA TRP A 21 0.89 4.36 -9.94
C TRP A 21 2.36 4.38 -10.32
N GLU A 22 2.75 3.64 -11.38
CA GLU A 22 4.11 3.62 -11.90
C GLU A 22 4.56 5.00 -12.39
N ASP A 23 3.67 5.76 -13.03
CA ASP A 23 3.99 7.10 -13.51
C ASP A 23 4.21 8.09 -12.35
N LEU A 24 3.29 8.10 -11.39
CA LEU A 24 3.40 8.92 -10.18
C LEU A 24 4.65 8.57 -9.35
N ALA A 25 5.03 7.30 -9.31
CA ALA A 25 6.20 6.84 -8.56
C ALA A 25 7.54 7.27 -9.20
N ARG A 26 7.57 7.70 -10.47
CA ARG A 26 8.81 8.19 -11.11
C ARG A 26 9.28 9.53 -10.55
N ASP A 27 8.33 10.36 -10.12
CA ASP A 27 8.58 11.69 -9.56
C ASP A 27 8.14 11.73 -8.09
N GLU A 28 8.66 10.81 -7.27
CA GLU A 28 8.27 10.68 -5.86
C GLU A 28 8.41 11.99 -5.05
N GLU A 29 9.35 12.86 -5.43
CA GLU A 29 9.58 14.16 -4.81
C GLU A 29 8.41 15.14 -5.01
N GLN A 30 7.56 14.94 -6.03
CA GLN A 30 6.37 15.76 -6.25
C GLN A 30 5.22 15.39 -5.30
N ILE A 31 5.34 14.28 -4.57
CA ILE A 31 4.33 13.79 -3.65
C ILE A 31 4.84 14.00 -2.22
N GLU A 32 4.49 15.14 -1.64
CA GLU A 32 4.83 15.42 -0.23
C GLU A 32 4.17 14.38 0.68
N SER A 33 5.01 13.66 1.44
CA SER A 33 4.53 12.80 2.51
C SER A 33 3.95 13.66 3.65
N PRO A 34 2.78 13.34 4.19
CA PRO A 34 2.25 14.02 5.36
C PRO A 34 3.22 13.93 6.55
N ASP A 35 3.30 14.97 7.39
CA ASP A 35 4.23 15.04 8.54
C ASP A 35 4.14 13.80 9.47
N TRP A 36 2.95 13.22 9.61
CA TRP A 36 2.73 12.05 10.46
C TRP A 36 3.34 10.76 9.91
N HIS A 37 3.62 10.66 8.60
CA HIS A 37 4.26 9.48 8.01
C HIS A 37 5.62 9.20 8.64
N PHE A 38 6.43 10.26 8.83
CA PHE A 38 7.76 10.11 9.42
C PHE A 38 7.68 9.58 10.85
N GLN A 39 6.77 10.13 11.66
CA GLN A 39 6.57 9.71 13.04
C GLN A 39 6.14 8.24 13.12
N GLU A 40 5.17 7.83 12.30
CA GLU A 40 4.69 6.45 12.27
C GLU A 40 5.79 5.46 11.85
N LEU A 41 6.61 5.81 10.86
CA LEU A 41 7.75 4.98 10.44
C LEU A 41 8.81 4.87 11.53
N HIS A 42 9.12 5.98 12.19
CA HIS A 42 10.06 6.01 13.30
C HIS A 42 9.61 5.12 14.46
N ASP A 43 8.35 5.27 14.88
CA ASP A 43 7.79 4.51 16.00
C ASP A 43 7.73 3.00 15.67
N ARG A 44 7.38 2.63 14.43
CA ARG A 44 7.41 1.23 13.97
C ARG A 44 8.83 0.65 13.97
N ALA A 45 9.81 1.42 13.51
CA ALA A 45 11.20 0.98 13.52
C ALA A 45 11.68 0.70 14.95
N GLN A 46 11.41 1.62 15.89
CA GLN A 46 11.74 1.43 17.31
C GLN A 46 11.08 0.19 17.90
N ARG A 47 9.78 -0.03 17.65
CA ARG A 47 9.07 -1.21 18.17
C ARG A 47 9.59 -2.51 17.57
N THR A 48 10.03 -2.48 16.31
CA THR A 48 10.65 -3.63 15.63
C THR A 48 12.01 -3.96 16.23
N GLU A 49 12.87 -2.95 16.42
CA GLU A 49 14.20 -3.12 17.05
C GLU A 49 14.08 -3.59 18.50
N ALA A 50 13.08 -3.09 19.23
CA ALA A 50 12.78 -3.52 20.59
C ALA A 50 12.17 -4.94 20.67
N GLY A 51 11.85 -5.59 19.55
CA GLY A 51 11.22 -6.90 19.50
C GLY A 51 9.77 -6.92 19.97
N THR A 52 9.11 -5.75 20.00
CA THR A 52 7.72 -5.60 20.43
C THR A 52 6.71 -5.69 19.29
N GLU A 53 7.18 -5.56 18.03
CA GLU A 53 6.36 -5.86 16.85
C GLU A 53 6.32 -7.35 16.54
N LYS A 54 5.15 -7.81 16.08
CA LYS A 54 4.99 -9.19 15.61
C LYS A 54 5.33 -9.26 14.13
N VAL A 55 6.45 -9.90 13.80
CA VAL A 55 6.80 -10.23 12.42
C VAL A 55 6.09 -11.52 12.02
N LEU A 56 5.42 -11.49 10.87
CA LEU A 56 4.70 -12.63 10.31
C LEU A 56 5.18 -12.90 8.89
N ASP A 57 5.23 -14.18 8.54
CA ASP A 57 5.31 -14.58 7.13
C ASP A 57 4.09 -14.07 6.36
N TRP A 58 4.31 -13.73 5.09
CA TRP A 58 3.31 -13.09 4.24
C TRP A 58 2.09 -13.99 3.96
N GLU A 59 2.29 -15.28 3.74
CA GLU A 59 1.18 -16.21 3.53
C GLU A 59 0.37 -16.41 4.81
N THR A 60 1.06 -16.45 5.95
CA THR A 60 0.43 -16.50 7.27
C THR A 60 -0.43 -15.25 7.52
N ALA A 61 0.10 -14.06 7.24
CA ALA A 61 -0.63 -12.80 7.40
C ALA A 61 -1.90 -12.75 6.52
N LYS A 62 -1.80 -13.15 5.25
CA LYS A 62 -2.98 -13.23 4.35
C LYS A 62 -4.03 -14.20 4.87
N ALA A 63 -3.62 -15.38 5.33
CA ALA A 63 -4.55 -16.39 5.84
C ALA A 63 -5.32 -15.86 7.05
N GLU A 64 -4.65 -15.21 8.00
CA GLU A 64 -5.28 -14.61 9.17
C GLU A 64 -6.23 -13.46 8.82
N LEU A 65 -5.84 -12.59 7.87
CA LEU A 65 -6.70 -11.49 7.41
C LEU A 65 -8.00 -12.00 6.75
N ARG A 66 -7.90 -13.00 5.86
CA ARG A 66 -9.08 -13.61 5.21
C ARG A 66 -10.02 -14.30 6.20
N LYS A 67 -9.47 -14.89 7.28
CA LYS A 67 -10.29 -15.47 8.37
C LYS A 67 -11.01 -14.37 9.17
N ARG A 68 -10.32 -13.27 9.44
CA ARG A 68 -10.82 -12.17 10.28
C ARG A 68 -11.83 -11.28 9.56
N PHE A 69 -11.66 -11.09 8.26
CA PHE A 69 -12.49 -10.25 7.40
C PHE A 69 -13.00 -11.09 6.21
N PRO A 70 -14.10 -11.84 6.38
CA PRO A 70 -14.65 -12.71 5.34
C PRO A 70 -15.25 -11.92 4.17
#